data_AF-A0A8T4N291-F1
#
_entry.id   AF-A0A8T4N291-F1
#
_cell.length_a   1.000
_cell.length_b   1.000
_cell.length_c   1.000
_cell.angle_alpha   90.00
_cell.angle_beta   90.00
_cell.angle_gamma   90.00
#
_symmetry.space_group_name_H-M   'P 1'
#
loop_
_entity.id
_entity.type
_entity.pdbx_description
1 polymer ?
#
loop_
_entity_poly.entity_id
_entity_poly.type
_entity_poly.pdbx_seq_one_letter_code
_entity_poly.pdbx_strand_id
1 'polypeptide(L)'
;MEKYIWDLFKWDHPILIHTGLVKLEGVGAKLSKSKAGKEVKSGEFSGWDDPRTWSVQSLARRGIRPESIKEFVKRIGLNKQDITIPIENLYAINRQLID
;
A
#
# COMPACT_ATOMS: atom_id res chain seq x y z
N MET A 1 -3.27 -10.16 -23.87
CA MET A 1 -2.35 -11.29 -23.62
C MET A 1 -2.98 -12.32 -22.68
N GLU A 2 -3.58 -11.91 -21.56
CA GLU A 2 -4.25 -12.83 -20.61
C GLU A 2 -5.33 -13.72 -21.27
N LYS A 3 -6.25 -13.13 -22.05
CA LYS A 3 -7.30 -13.89 -22.74
C LYS A 3 -6.75 -15.00 -23.63
N TYR A 4 -5.69 -14.69 -24.38
CA TYR A 4 -5.02 -15.65 -25.26
C TYR A 4 -4.44 -16.86 -24.51
N ILE A 5 -3.88 -16.64 -23.31
CA ILE A 5 -3.35 -17.72 -22.47
C ILE A 5 -4.49 -18.62 -21.98
N TRP A 6 -5.61 -18.04 -21.53
CA TRP A 6 -6.75 -18.84 -21.07
C TRP A 6 -7.40 -19.66 -22.19
N ASP A 7 -7.51 -19.06 -23.38
CA ASP A 7 -8.00 -19.76 -24.58
C ASP A 7 -7.08 -20.94 -24.93
N LEU A 8 -5.76 -20.76 -24.86
CA LEU A 8 -4.77 -21.80 -25.15
C LEU A 8 -4.92 -23.00 -24.19
N PHE A 9 -5.12 -22.74 -22.90
CA PHE A 9 -5.26 -23.77 -21.87
C PHE A 9 -6.70 -24.27 -21.68
N LYS A 10 -7.67 -23.73 -22.43
CA LYS A 10 -9.11 -24.04 -22.30
C LYS A 10 -9.63 -23.83 -20.87
N TRP A 11 -9.15 -22.78 -20.21
CA TRP A 11 -9.60 -22.40 -18.87
C TRP A 11 -10.82 -21.50 -18.94
N ASP A 12 -11.71 -21.60 -17.96
CA ASP A 12 -12.80 -20.66 -17.80
C ASP A 12 -12.26 -19.24 -17.57
N HIS A 13 -12.86 -18.27 -18.24
CA HIS A 13 -12.45 -16.89 -18.13
C HIS A 13 -12.85 -16.31 -16.76
N PRO A 14 -11.89 -15.86 -15.93
CA PRO A 14 -12.23 -15.17 -14.70
C PRO A 14 -12.76 -13.77 -15.00
N ILE A 15 -13.64 -13.28 -14.12
CA ILE A 15 -14.05 -11.87 -14.14
C ILE A 15 -12.87 -11.05 -13.59
N LEU A 16 -12.21 -10.29 -14.47
CA LEU A 16 -11.16 -9.36 -14.07
C LEU A 16 -11.75 -7.99 -13.74
N ILE A 17 -11.49 -7.54 -12.51
CA ILE A 17 -11.82 -6.18 -12.08
C ILE A 17 -10.50 -5.43 -11.93
N HIS A 18 -10.22 -4.53 -12.87
CA HIS A 18 -9.07 -3.65 -12.80
C HIS A 18 -9.42 -2.39 -12.01
N THR A 19 -8.60 -2.12 -11.00
CA THR A 19 -8.67 -0.91 -10.20
C THR A 19 -7.35 -0.16 -10.32
N GLY A 20 -7.42 1.15 -10.21
CA GLY A 20 -6.24 2.01 -10.18
C GLY A 20 -5.47 1.86 -8.88
N LEU A 21 -4.16 2.07 -8.95
CA LEU A 21 -3.29 2.04 -7.79
C LEU A 21 -3.45 3.29 -6.95
N VAL A 22 -3.38 3.12 -5.63
CA VAL A 22 -3.26 4.23 -4.69
C VAL A 22 -1.79 4.53 -4.47
N LYS A 23 -1.36 5.72 -4.89
CA LYS A 23 -0.03 6.27 -4.64
C LYS A 23 -0.12 7.23 -3.47
N LEU A 24 0.88 7.19 -2.61
CA LEU A 24 0.97 8.07 -1.46
C LEU A 24 1.97 9.18 -1.74
N GLU A 25 1.51 10.42 -1.68
CA GLU A 25 2.35 11.61 -1.81
C GLU A 25 3.26 11.75 -0.58
N GLY A 26 4.45 12.33 -0.77
CA GLY A 26 5.45 12.50 0.30
C GLY A 26 6.23 11.23 0.69
N VAL A 27 5.86 10.06 0.15
CA VAL A 27 6.45 8.77 0.56
C VAL A 27 6.82 7.85 -0.61
N GLY A 28 6.52 8.25 -1.86
CA GLY A 28 6.63 7.39 -3.05
C GLY A 28 7.97 6.67 -3.23
N ALA A 29 9.11 7.36 -3.03
CA ALA A 29 10.43 6.73 -3.11
C ALA A 29 10.72 5.71 -1.99
N LYS A 30 10.01 5.79 -0.86
CA LYS A 30 10.18 4.95 0.33
C LYS A 30 9.29 3.69 0.31
N LEU A 31 8.35 3.59 -0.63
CA LEU A 31 7.48 2.41 -0.82
C LEU A 31 8.08 1.34 -1.74
N SER A 32 9.24 1.58 -2.35
CA SER A 32 9.89 0.59 -3.21
C SER A 32 10.37 -0.62 -2.42
N LYS A 33 9.77 -1.79 -2.69
CA LYS A 33 10.17 -3.08 -2.09
C LYS A 33 11.64 -3.39 -2.32
N SER A 34 12.14 -3.14 -3.53
CA SER A 34 13.54 -3.41 -3.87
C SER A 34 14.50 -2.48 -3.12
N LYS A 35 14.12 -1.21 -2.90
CA LYS A 35 14.93 -0.25 -2.14
C LYS A 35 14.96 -0.63 -0.66
N ALA A 36 13.79 -0.77 -0.04
CA ALA A 36 13.69 -1.18 1.36
C ALA A 36 14.38 -2.53 1.62
N GLY A 37 14.28 -3.48 0.69
CA GLY A 37 14.97 -4.76 0.79
C GLY A 37 16.50 -4.65 0.70
N LYS A 38 17.06 -3.66 0.01
CA LYS A 38 18.50 -3.38 0.01
C LYS A 38 18.93 -2.76 1.35
N GLU A 39 18.17 -1.80 1.87
CA GLU A 39 18.45 -1.09 3.14
C GLU A 39 18.35 -2.02 4.36
N VAL A 40 17.42 -2.98 4.34
CA VAL A 40 17.35 -4.04 5.36
C VAL A 40 18.54 -4.99 5.25
N LYS A 41 18.95 -5.38 4.03
CA LYS A 41 20.10 -6.27 3.82
C LYS A 41 21.43 -5.63 4.19
N SER A 42 21.58 -4.32 4.01
CA SER A 42 22.79 -3.58 4.41
C SER A 42 22.85 -3.32 5.91
N GLY A 43 21.78 -3.62 6.66
CA GLY A 43 21.69 -3.35 8.10
C GLY A 43 21.38 -1.90 8.45
N GLU A 44 21.08 -1.05 7.46
CA GLU A 44 20.66 0.34 7.70
C GLU A 44 19.33 0.40 8.45
N PHE A 45 18.41 -0.52 8.12
CA PHE A 45 17.16 -0.74 8.82
C PHE A 45 17.21 -2.04 9.62
N SER A 46 16.65 -2.00 10.83
CA SER A 46 16.58 -3.15 11.74
C SER A 46 15.75 -4.31 11.19
N GLY A 47 14.86 -4.04 10.23
CA GLY A 47 13.98 -5.02 9.61
C GLY A 47 12.90 -4.36 8.77
N TRP A 48 11.96 -5.16 8.28
CA TRP A 48 10.79 -4.66 7.53
C TRP A 48 9.80 -3.88 8.40
N ASP A 49 9.88 -4.06 9.71
CA ASP A 49 9.07 -3.36 10.70
C ASP A 49 9.76 -2.11 11.25
N ASP A 50 10.98 -1.77 10.80
CA ASP A 50 11.66 -0.54 11.17
C ASP A 50 10.77 0.67 10.85
N PRO A 51 10.51 1.60 11.80
CA PRO A 51 9.63 2.76 11.62
C PRO A 51 9.98 3.67 10.43
N ARG A 52 11.20 3.58 9.90
CA ARG A 52 11.65 4.34 8.72
C ARG A 52 11.17 3.73 7.40
N THR A 53 10.78 2.45 7.43
CA THR A 53 10.14 1.77 6.30
C THR A 53 8.64 2.10 6.23
N TRP A 54 7.98 1.65 5.17
CA TRP A 54 6.55 1.90 4.92
C TRP A 54 5.73 0.63 4.81
N SER A 55 6.20 -0.47 5.40
CA SER A 55 5.40 -1.67 5.54
C SER A 55 4.24 -1.45 6.51
N VAL A 56 3.22 -2.32 6.45
CA VAL A 56 2.12 -2.31 7.43
C VAL A 56 2.65 -2.54 8.86
N GLN A 57 3.72 -3.33 9.02
CA GLN A 57 4.33 -3.59 10.32
C GLN A 57 5.03 -2.34 10.87
N SER A 58 5.70 -1.57 10.01
CA SER A 58 6.26 -0.26 10.37
C SER A 58 5.17 0.73 10.78
N LEU A 59 4.07 0.81 10.02
CA LEU A 59 2.94 1.67 10.38
C LEU A 59 2.36 1.28 11.75
N ALA A 60 2.22 -0.01 12.03
CA ALA A 60 1.81 -0.49 13.34
C ALA A 60 2.79 -0.10 14.45
N ARG A 61 4.11 -0.27 14.24
CA ARG A 61 5.15 0.18 15.20
C ARG A 61 5.16 1.69 15.42
N ARG A 62 4.71 2.48 14.43
CA ARG A 62 4.55 3.94 14.53
C ARG A 62 3.28 4.36 15.28
N GLY A 63 2.46 3.42 15.76
CA GLY A 63 1.20 3.71 16.45
C GLY A 63 0.04 4.04 15.51
N ILE A 64 0.14 3.69 14.21
CA ILE A 64 -1.01 3.78 13.30
C ILE A 64 -1.96 2.61 13.61
N ARG A 65 -3.17 2.94 14.04
CA ARG A 65 -4.21 1.96 14.34
C ARG A 65 -4.70 1.28 13.04
N PRO A 66 -5.00 -0.03 13.07
CA PRO A 66 -5.58 -0.74 11.92
C PRO A 66 -6.90 -0.12 11.43
N GLU A 67 -7.70 0.43 12.34
CA GLU A 67 -8.95 1.13 12.03
C GLU A 67 -8.70 2.35 11.11
N SER A 68 -7.62 3.10 11.37
CA SER A 68 -7.25 4.29 10.59
C SER A 68 -6.95 3.95 9.14
N ILE A 69 -6.27 2.82 8.90
CA ILE A 69 -5.94 2.34 7.54
C ILE A 69 -7.22 1.92 6.82
N LYS A 70 -8.14 1.21 7.50
CA LYS A 70 -9.42 0.80 6.93
C LYS A 70 -10.26 2.02 6.54
N GLU A 71 -10.35 2.99 7.43
CA GLU A 71 -11.10 4.24 7.20
C GLU A 71 -10.47 5.07 6.08
N PHE A 72 -9.14 5.16 6.04
CA PHE A 72 -8.41 5.80 4.94
C PHE A 72 -8.77 5.17 3.58
N VAL A 73 -8.68 3.84 3.46
CA VAL A 73 -9.03 3.13 2.21
C VAL A 73 -10.51 3.29 1.85
N LYS A 74 -11.42 3.28 2.84
CA LYS A 74 -12.85 3.51 2.60
C LYS A 74 -13.13 4.90 2.03
N ARG A 75 -12.48 5.94 2.55
CA ARG A 75 -12.65 7.32 2.06
C ARG A 75 -12.14 7.50 0.64
N ILE A 76 -11.13 6.74 0.25
CA ILE A 76 -10.59 6.74 -1.11
C ILE A 76 -11.58 6.11 -2.11
N GLY A 77 -12.18 4.98 -1.72
CA GLY A 77 -13.08 4.23 -2.57
C GLY A 77 -12.38 3.52 -3.74
N LEU A 78 -13.18 2.94 -4.63
CA LEU A 78 -12.68 2.25 -5.82
C LEU A 78 -12.61 3.24 -6.99
N ASN A 79 -11.45 3.32 -7.62
CA ASN A 79 -11.23 4.12 -8.82
C ASN A 79 -10.67 3.24 -9.95
N LYS A 80 -11.02 3.54 -11.20
CA LYS A 80 -10.46 2.86 -12.38
C LYS A 80 -9.07 3.36 -12.75
N GLN A 81 -8.73 4.58 -12.33
CA GLN A 81 -7.47 5.24 -12.62
C GLN A 81 -6.61 5.31 -11.37
N ASP A 82 -5.29 5.31 -11.57
CA ASP A 82 -4.35 5.57 -10.48
C ASP A 82 -4.64 6.94 -9.85
N ILE A 83 -4.55 7.00 -8.53
CA ILE A 83 -4.73 8.22 -7.77
C ILE A 83 -3.52 8.44 -6.87
N THR A 84 -3.23 9.70 -6.58
CA THR A 84 -2.19 10.09 -5.62
C THR A 84 -2.84 10.84 -4.48
N ILE A 85 -2.56 10.43 -3.24
CA ILE A 85 -3.19 10.99 -2.05
C ILE A 85 -2.13 11.35 -1.01
N PRO A 86 -2.24 12.53 -0.35
CA PRO A 86 -1.35 12.92 0.74
C PRO A 86 -1.39 11.94 1.92
N ILE A 87 -0.22 11.61 2.47
CA ILE A 87 -0.12 10.71 3.63
C ILE A 87 -0.70 11.35 4.90
N GLU A 88 -0.74 12.67 4.95
CA GLU A 88 -1.30 13.50 6.01
C GLU A 88 -2.76 13.14 6.29
N ASN A 89 -3.50 12.70 5.28
CA ASN A 89 -4.88 12.22 5.43
C ASN A 89 -4.96 10.98 6.34
N LEU A 90 -4.01 10.03 6.21
CA LEU A 90 -3.96 8.87 7.10
C LEU A 90 -3.64 9.29 8.54
N TYR A 91 -2.71 10.24 8.72
CA TYR A 91 -2.36 10.72 10.06
C TYR A 91 -3.51 11.49 10.72
N ALA A 92 -4.24 12.30 9.95
CA ALA A 92 -5.40 13.01 10.44
C ALA A 92 -6.48 12.03 10.95
N ILE A 93 -6.77 10.97 10.18
CA ILE A 93 -7.70 9.91 10.59
C ILE A 93 -7.17 9.20 11.85
N ASN A 94 -5.88 8.88 11.89
CA ASN A 94 -5.30 8.20 13.04
C ASN A 94 -5.38 9.05 14.32
N ARG A 95 -5.14 10.36 14.20
CA ARG A 95 -5.25 11.31 15.31
C ARG A 95 -6.67 11.36 15.86
N GLN A 96 -7.67 11.46 14.98
CA GLN A 96 -9.10 11.47 15.36
C GLN A 96 -9.56 10.20 16.10
N LEU A 97 -8.85 9.08 15.95
CA LEU A 97 -9.16 7.83 16.63
C LEU A 97 -8.37 7.63 17.93
N ILE A 98 -7.34 8.45 18.18
CA ILE A 98 -6.52 8.40 19.39
C ILE A 98 -6.97 9.48 20.39
N ASP A 99 -7.34 10.66 19.88
CA ASP A 99 -8.01 11.73 20.63
C ASP A 99 -9.43 11.28 21.06
#